data_AF-A0A132MND8-F1
#
_entry.id   AF-A0A132MND8-F1
#
_cell.length_a   1.000
_cell.length_b   1.000
_cell.length_c   1.000
_cell.angle_alpha   90.00
_cell.angle_beta   90.00
_cell.angle_gamma   90.00
#
_symmetry.space_group_name_H-M   'P 1'
#
loop_
_entity.id
_entity.type
_entity.pdbx_description
1 polymer ?
#
loop_
_entity_poly.entity_id
_entity_poly.type
_entity_poly.pdbx_seq_one_letter_code
_entity_poly.pdbx_strand_id
1 'polypeptide(L)'
;MKARGLVTALLVGDYQGLIGLFDTYGDDLYDYCWTLLSVKEAIGVVLRDTLVIAYHRIGELSDPDLLTAWVYAIARNQCLCRELPAEPIRRLPRLPADEPGPIARAAAGALPFRERDALELWVRHRLEDREIAAIHGVRVRRARAVRARAAVRLERLFWAYRSAWGHGACDRLRALLADWDGTVSAVEAGPVARHLRRCPACARGVGEESGVHGLWSAEPERAPGGYRAILLTEVRDWTRAARQEEIARRAGRFDRAGFPVPLDRRSWRGRPRRRRAAQ
;
A
#
# COMPACT_ATOMS: atom_id res chain seq x y z
N MET A 1 -17.20 -17.70 -1.35
CA MET A 1 -18.29 -17.15 -2.21
C MET A 1 -17.66 -16.28 -3.29
N LYS A 2 -18.12 -16.31 -4.55
CA LYS A 2 -17.57 -15.43 -5.61
C LYS A 2 -17.94 -13.96 -5.33
N ALA A 3 -17.12 -13.00 -5.77
CA ALA A 3 -17.32 -11.56 -5.53
C ALA A 3 -18.74 -11.07 -5.83
N ARG A 4 -19.33 -11.46 -6.96
CA ARG A 4 -20.71 -11.11 -7.31
C ARG A 4 -21.75 -11.60 -6.31
N GLY A 5 -21.58 -12.80 -5.75
CA GLY A 5 -22.47 -13.33 -4.72
C GLY A 5 -22.40 -12.54 -3.41
N LEU A 6 -21.22 -12.04 -3.05
CA LEU A 6 -21.05 -11.12 -1.92
C LEU A 6 -21.75 -9.79 -2.15
N VAL A 7 -21.61 -9.20 -3.35
CA VAL A 7 -22.32 -7.97 -3.70
C VAL A 7 -23.84 -8.15 -3.57
N THR A 8 -24.40 -9.23 -4.11
CA THR A 8 -25.83 -9.52 -4.01
C THR A 8 -26.28 -9.66 -2.55
N ALA A 9 -25.55 -10.41 -1.72
CA ALA A 9 -25.90 -10.59 -0.31
C ALA A 9 -25.88 -9.27 0.47
N LEU A 10 -24.89 -8.41 0.19
CA LEU A 10 -24.78 -7.08 0.81
C LEU A 10 -25.88 -6.12 0.34
N LEU A 11 -26.29 -6.17 -0.94
CA LEU A 11 -27.37 -5.33 -1.47
C LEU A 11 -28.73 -5.64 -0.84
N VAL A 12 -28.96 -6.91 -0.46
CA VAL A 12 -30.17 -7.33 0.27
C VAL A 12 -30.16 -6.83 1.72
N GLY A 13 -29.01 -6.36 2.23
CA GLY A 13 -28.85 -5.99 3.64
C GLY A 13 -28.81 -7.21 4.56
N ASP A 14 -28.36 -8.35 4.04
CA ASP A 14 -28.22 -9.56 4.85
C ASP A 14 -26.94 -9.49 5.70
N TYR A 15 -27.10 -9.69 7.01
CA TYR A 15 -25.97 -9.81 7.93
C TYR A 15 -25.03 -10.96 7.55
N GLN A 16 -25.53 -12.01 6.89
CA GLN A 16 -24.68 -13.06 6.32
C GLN A 16 -23.77 -12.54 5.19
N GLY A 17 -24.22 -11.53 4.44
CA GLY A 17 -23.39 -10.84 3.45
C GLY A 17 -22.19 -10.14 4.11
N LEU A 18 -22.42 -9.52 5.26
CA LEU A 18 -21.35 -8.90 6.04
C LEU A 18 -20.36 -9.93 6.62
N ILE A 19 -20.88 -11.03 7.17
CA ILE A 19 -20.04 -12.15 7.64
C ILE A 19 -19.18 -12.67 6.49
N GLY A 20 -19.79 -12.92 5.33
CA GLY A 20 -19.07 -13.38 4.14
C GLY A 20 -18.01 -12.38 3.66
N LEU A 21 -18.28 -11.07 3.78
CA LEU A 21 -17.32 -10.02 3.43
C LEU A 21 -16.11 -10.07 4.36
N PHE A 22 -16.33 -10.17 5.68
CA PHE A 22 -15.25 -10.32 6.64
C PHE A 22 -14.47 -11.63 6.43
N ASP A 23 -15.15 -12.76 6.28
CA ASP A 23 -14.49 -14.05 6.10
C ASP A 23 -13.66 -14.12 4.80
N THR A 24 -14.00 -13.30 3.81
CA THR A 24 -13.28 -13.24 2.54
C THR A 24 -12.09 -12.29 2.58
N TYR A 25 -12.21 -11.14 3.24
CA TYR A 25 -11.21 -10.06 3.14
C TYR A 25 -10.60 -9.63 4.47
N GLY A 26 -11.09 -10.12 5.61
CA GLY A 26 -10.76 -9.62 6.94
C GLY A 26 -9.26 -9.68 7.25
N ASP A 27 -8.64 -10.84 7.03
CA ASP A 27 -7.21 -11.05 7.26
C ASP A 27 -6.36 -10.24 6.27
N ASP A 28 -6.71 -10.29 4.98
CA ASP A 28 -5.99 -9.55 3.93
C ASP A 28 -6.05 -8.03 4.11
N LEU A 29 -7.18 -7.50 4.59
CA LEU A 29 -7.33 -6.09 4.91
C LEU A 29 -6.63 -5.73 6.22
N TYR A 30 -6.62 -6.61 7.22
CA TYR A 30 -5.85 -6.41 8.45
C TYR A 30 -4.37 -6.22 8.12
N ASP A 31 -3.86 -7.15 7.32
CA ASP A 31 -2.50 -7.17 6.80
C ASP A 31 -2.18 -5.89 6.00
N TYR A 32 -3.08 -5.48 5.09
CA TYR A 32 -2.90 -4.24 4.35
C TYR A 32 -2.88 -3.01 5.26
N CYS A 33 -3.82 -2.90 6.21
CA CYS A 33 -3.87 -1.80 7.17
C CYS A 33 -2.62 -1.75 8.05
N TRP A 34 -2.06 -2.91 8.41
CA TRP A 34 -0.80 -3.02 9.13
C TRP A 34 0.36 -2.42 8.34
N THR A 35 0.39 -2.57 7.03
CA THR A 35 1.47 -2.00 6.20
C THR A 35 1.41 -0.46 6.12
N LEU A 36 0.19 0.09 6.21
CA LEU A 36 -0.10 1.52 6.04
C LEU A 36 0.01 2.31 7.34
N LEU A 37 -0.50 1.79 8.45
CA LEU A 37 -0.60 2.53 9.72
C LEU A 37 0.69 2.48 10.53
N SER A 38 1.06 3.58 11.14
CA SER A 38 2.12 3.67 12.15
C SER A 38 1.66 3.12 13.51
N VAL A 39 0.43 3.44 13.92
CA VAL A 39 -0.19 3.01 15.18
C VAL A 39 -1.06 1.77 14.92
N LYS A 40 -0.65 0.60 15.43
CA LYS A 40 -1.27 -0.69 15.09
C LYS A 40 -2.61 -0.92 15.80
N GLU A 41 -2.78 -0.28 16.95
CA GLU A 41 -4.00 -0.29 17.74
C GLU A 41 -5.20 0.29 16.96
N ALA A 42 -4.94 1.14 15.96
CA ALA A 42 -5.97 1.74 15.12
C ALA A 42 -6.54 0.80 14.05
N ILE A 43 -5.88 -0.33 13.73
CA ILE A 43 -6.31 -1.26 12.66
C ILE A 43 -7.73 -1.78 12.94
N GLY A 44 -8.02 -2.08 14.22
CA GLY A 44 -9.33 -2.50 14.70
C GLY A 44 -10.46 -1.61 14.20
N VAL A 45 -10.30 -0.32 14.47
CA VAL A 45 -11.26 0.74 14.15
C VAL A 45 -11.36 0.95 12.64
N VAL A 46 -10.24 0.90 11.93
CA VAL A 46 -10.20 1.06 10.47
C VAL A 46 -10.95 -0.06 9.76
N LEU A 47 -10.76 -1.31 10.17
CA LEU A 47 -11.45 -2.44 9.56
C LEU A 47 -12.95 -2.39 9.85
N ARG A 48 -13.34 -2.08 11.08
CA ARG A 48 -14.76 -1.89 11.42
C ARG A 48 -15.39 -0.82 10.53
N ASP A 49 -14.78 0.36 10.46
CA ASP A 49 -15.31 1.46 9.66
C ASP A 49 -15.34 1.10 8.16
N THR A 50 -14.35 0.37 7.67
CA THR A 50 -14.30 -0.14 6.29
C THR A 50 -15.51 -1.03 6.01
N LEU A 51 -15.81 -1.98 6.89
CA LEU A 51 -16.92 -2.91 6.74
C LEU A 51 -18.29 -2.21 6.86
N VAL A 52 -18.43 -1.27 7.81
CA VAL A 52 -19.65 -0.44 7.94
C VAL A 52 -19.87 0.38 6.67
N ILE A 53 -18.83 1.04 6.15
CA ILE A 53 -18.92 1.81 4.90
C ILE A 53 -19.27 0.89 3.74
N ALA A 54 -18.58 -0.25 3.60
CA ALA A 54 -18.82 -1.20 2.54
C ALA A 54 -20.27 -1.70 2.55
N TYR A 55 -20.80 -2.06 3.72
CA TYR A 55 -22.18 -2.51 3.89
C TYR A 55 -23.20 -1.45 3.42
N HIS A 56 -23.04 -0.19 3.80
CA HIS A 56 -24.01 0.86 3.46
C HIS A 56 -23.84 1.45 2.06
N ARG A 57 -22.64 1.37 1.47
CA ARG A 57 -22.32 2.01 0.18
C ARG A 57 -22.18 1.00 -0.97
N ILE A 58 -22.43 -0.29 -0.72
CA ILE A 58 -22.30 -1.32 -1.77
C ILE A 58 -23.15 -1.03 -3.01
N GLY A 59 -24.30 -0.35 -2.84
CA GLY A 59 -25.17 0.08 -3.94
C GLY A 59 -24.56 1.11 -4.89
N GLU A 60 -23.45 1.75 -4.51
CA GLU A 60 -22.76 2.73 -5.36
C GLU A 60 -21.72 2.06 -6.28
N LEU A 61 -21.27 0.84 -5.94
CA LEU A 61 -20.29 0.11 -6.73
C LEU A 61 -20.86 -0.25 -8.10
N SER A 62 -20.36 0.42 -9.14
CA SER A 62 -20.89 0.25 -10.49
C SER A 62 -20.47 -1.06 -11.15
N ASP A 63 -19.30 -1.60 -10.79
CA ASP A 63 -18.75 -2.84 -11.32
C ASP A 63 -18.52 -3.86 -10.19
N PRO A 64 -19.39 -4.87 -10.04
CA PRO A 64 -19.24 -5.91 -9.02
C PRO A 64 -17.95 -6.72 -9.10
N ASP A 65 -17.31 -6.80 -10.27
CA ASP A 65 -16.04 -7.53 -10.42
C ASP A 65 -14.86 -6.78 -9.79
N LEU A 66 -15.05 -5.50 -9.44
CA LEU A 66 -14.07 -4.68 -8.73
C LEU A 66 -14.32 -4.64 -7.22
N LEU A 67 -15.15 -5.53 -6.65
CA LEU A 67 -15.43 -5.58 -5.21
C LEU A 67 -14.13 -5.62 -4.38
N THR A 68 -13.17 -6.45 -4.77
CA THR A 68 -11.88 -6.56 -4.07
C THR A 68 -11.18 -5.21 -4.05
N ALA A 69 -10.90 -4.63 -5.23
CA ALA A 69 -10.30 -3.30 -5.34
C ALA A 69 -11.08 -2.22 -4.56
N TRP A 70 -12.40 -2.29 -4.56
CA TRP A 70 -13.27 -1.32 -3.90
C TRP A 70 -13.12 -1.33 -2.37
N VAL A 71 -13.12 -2.51 -1.75
CA VAL A 71 -12.94 -2.63 -0.30
C VAL A 71 -11.53 -2.20 0.13
N TYR A 72 -10.50 -2.54 -0.65
CA TYR A 72 -9.14 -2.03 -0.45
C TYR A 72 -9.07 -0.51 -0.55
N ALA A 73 -9.79 0.10 -1.50
CA ALA A 73 -9.84 1.55 -1.64
C ALA A 73 -10.48 2.23 -0.42
N ILE A 74 -11.53 1.63 0.16
CA ILE A 74 -12.15 2.12 1.40
C ILE A 74 -11.15 2.02 2.56
N ALA A 75 -10.56 0.84 2.78
CA ALA A 75 -9.59 0.62 3.85
C ALA A 75 -8.41 1.60 3.78
N ARG A 76 -7.86 1.77 2.57
CA ARG A 76 -6.77 2.72 2.30
C ARG A 76 -7.16 4.14 2.69
N ASN A 77 -8.34 4.61 2.28
CA ASN A 77 -8.80 5.95 2.64
C ASN A 77 -9.04 6.08 4.16
N GLN A 78 -9.53 5.03 4.83
CA GLN A 78 -9.68 5.03 6.28
C GLN A 78 -8.34 5.10 7.03
N CYS A 79 -7.29 4.44 6.52
CA CYS A 79 -5.93 4.60 7.02
C CYS A 79 -5.42 6.04 6.81
N LEU A 80 -5.52 6.56 5.58
CA LEU A 80 -5.00 7.89 5.22
C LEU A 80 -5.79 9.06 5.83
N CYS A 81 -7.07 8.87 6.18
CA CYS A 81 -7.84 9.86 6.94
C CYS A 81 -7.28 10.05 8.35
N ARG A 82 -6.80 8.95 8.96
CA ARG A 82 -6.24 8.94 10.32
C ARG A 82 -4.79 9.38 10.32
N GLU A 83 -4.07 9.11 9.24
CA GLU A 83 -2.72 9.55 9.01
C GLU A 83 -2.67 10.44 7.77
N LEU A 84 -2.75 11.78 7.94
CA LEU A 84 -2.21 12.66 6.91
C LEU A 84 -0.74 12.24 6.75
N PRO A 85 -0.29 11.81 5.55
CA PRO A 85 1.01 11.17 5.41
C PRO A 85 2.12 12.21 5.68
N ALA A 86 2.55 12.32 6.93
CA ALA A 86 3.95 12.54 7.21
C ALA A 86 4.63 11.24 6.78
N GLU A 87 5.58 11.27 5.85
CA GLU A 87 6.41 10.09 5.59
C GLU A 87 7.03 9.71 6.93
N PRO A 88 6.58 8.62 7.60
CA PRO A 88 7.20 8.24 8.84
C PRO A 88 8.61 7.84 8.42
N ILE A 89 9.62 8.44 9.04
CA ILE A 89 10.97 7.89 9.01
C ILE A 89 10.85 6.54 9.70
N ARG A 90 10.58 5.50 8.91
CA ARG A 90 10.48 4.13 9.41
C ARG A 90 11.91 3.72 9.70
N ARG A 91 12.36 4.01 10.94
CA ARG A 91 13.61 3.46 11.46
C ARG A 91 13.43 1.96 11.50
N LEU A 92 14.04 1.28 10.54
CA LEU A 92 14.16 -0.16 10.62
C LEU A 92 15.21 -0.48 11.68
N PRO A 93 15.17 -1.66 12.31
CA PRO A 93 16.29 -2.10 13.13
C PRO A 93 17.58 -2.09 12.29
N ARG A 94 18.74 -1.87 12.93
CA ARG A 94 20.05 -2.12 12.30
C ARG A 94 20.05 -3.54 11.76
N LEU A 95 20.11 -3.68 10.44
CA LEU A 95 19.99 -4.98 9.80
C LEU A 95 21.30 -5.76 10.02
N PRO A 96 21.24 -7.07 10.32
CA PRO A 96 22.43 -7.91 10.28
C PRO A 96 23.02 -7.87 8.86
N ALA A 97 24.35 -7.84 8.80
CA ALA A 97 25.08 -7.90 7.54
C ALA A 97 24.67 -9.16 6.76
N ASP A 98 24.40 -9.01 5.46
CA ASP A 98 24.19 -10.10 4.49
C ASP A 98 22.88 -10.91 4.54
N GLU A 99 21.85 -10.49 5.30
CA GLU A 99 20.52 -11.11 5.19
C GLU A 99 19.62 -10.44 4.12
N PRO A 100 19.15 -11.17 3.07
CA PRO A 100 18.36 -10.59 1.99
C PRO A 100 17.00 -10.00 2.43
N GLY A 101 16.27 -10.66 3.34
CA GLY A 101 14.95 -10.21 3.77
C GLY A 101 14.96 -8.81 4.44
N PRO A 102 15.78 -8.60 5.49
CA PRO A 102 15.97 -7.30 6.12
C PRO A 102 16.37 -6.19 5.11
N ILE A 103 17.32 -6.46 4.21
CA ILE A 103 17.78 -5.48 3.21
C ILE A 103 16.65 -5.13 2.23
N ALA A 104 15.86 -6.12 1.79
CA ALA A 104 14.70 -5.89 0.93
C ALA A 104 13.64 -5.01 1.61
N ARG A 105 13.38 -5.22 2.91
CA ARG A 105 12.49 -4.35 3.70
C ARG A 105 13.01 -2.92 3.81
N ALA A 106 14.32 -2.72 3.97
CA ALA A 106 14.92 -1.37 3.94
C ALA A 106 14.84 -0.71 2.57
N ALA A 107 15.11 -1.45 1.51
CA ALA A 107 14.95 -0.96 0.15
C ALA A 107 13.49 -0.55 -0.14
N ALA A 108 12.51 -1.32 0.33
CA ALA A 108 11.10 -0.99 0.20
C ALA A 108 10.66 0.21 1.07
N GLY A 109 11.19 0.31 2.29
CA GLY A 109 10.98 1.45 3.19
C GLY A 109 11.45 2.78 2.59
N ALA A 110 12.50 2.73 1.78
CA ALA A 110 13.08 3.85 1.04
C ALA A 110 12.31 4.25 -0.24
N LEU A 111 11.26 3.51 -0.63
CA LEU A 111 10.41 3.88 -1.75
C LEU A 111 9.43 5.00 -1.35
N PRO A 112 9.11 5.93 -2.26
CA PRO A 112 8.00 6.85 -2.07
C PRO A 112 6.71 6.08 -1.76
N PHE A 113 5.86 6.61 -0.87
CA PHE A 113 4.63 5.93 -0.42
C PHE A 113 3.83 5.30 -1.57
N ARG A 114 3.55 6.06 -2.64
CA ARG A 114 2.80 5.57 -3.81
C ARG A 114 3.43 4.36 -4.53
N GLU A 115 4.76 4.28 -4.51
CA GLU A 115 5.53 3.22 -5.18
C GLU A 115 5.54 1.97 -4.30
N ARG A 116 5.69 2.16 -2.98
CA ARG A 116 5.56 1.09 -1.98
C ARG A 116 4.16 0.49 -1.95
N ASP A 117 3.14 1.34 -1.85
CA ASP A 117 1.72 0.96 -1.82
C ASP A 117 1.31 0.18 -3.09
N ALA A 118 1.77 0.61 -4.27
CA ALA A 118 1.52 -0.13 -5.51
C ALA A 118 2.23 -1.49 -5.58
N LEU A 119 3.40 -1.64 -4.94
CA LEU A 119 4.06 -2.94 -4.83
C LEU A 119 3.38 -3.83 -3.79
N GLU A 120 2.93 -3.27 -2.67
CA GLU A 120 2.20 -4.00 -1.62
C GLU A 120 0.96 -4.67 -2.19
N LEU A 121 0.12 -3.87 -2.87
CA LEU A 121 -1.10 -4.34 -3.51
C LEU A 121 -0.83 -5.42 -4.57
N TRP A 122 0.27 -5.29 -5.32
CA TRP A 122 0.61 -6.23 -6.38
C TRP A 122 1.22 -7.55 -5.87
N VAL A 123 2.19 -7.48 -4.96
CA VAL A 123 2.93 -8.66 -4.52
C VAL A 123 2.16 -9.40 -3.42
N ARG A 124 1.85 -8.71 -2.32
CA ARG A 124 1.28 -9.32 -1.12
C ARG A 124 -0.20 -9.63 -1.29
N HIS A 125 -0.94 -8.65 -1.83
CA HIS A 125 -2.39 -8.79 -2.04
C HIS A 125 -2.79 -9.28 -3.44
N ARG A 126 -1.80 -9.53 -4.31
CA ARG A 126 -1.99 -10.14 -5.64
C ARG A 126 -3.01 -9.43 -6.53
N LEU A 127 -3.16 -8.12 -6.37
CA LEU A 127 -4.08 -7.31 -7.17
C LEU A 127 -3.50 -6.99 -8.55
N GLU A 128 -4.38 -6.95 -9.54
CA GLU A 128 -4.03 -6.63 -10.91
C GLU A 128 -3.83 -5.12 -11.14
N ASP A 129 -3.14 -4.76 -12.23
CA ASP A 129 -2.93 -3.35 -12.61
C ASP A 129 -4.25 -2.56 -12.75
N ARG A 130 -5.36 -3.24 -13.11
CA ARG A 130 -6.70 -2.65 -13.21
C ARG A 130 -7.25 -2.29 -11.83
N GLU A 131 -7.11 -3.18 -10.87
CA GLU A 131 -7.59 -3.01 -9.50
C GLU A 131 -6.78 -1.94 -8.77
N ILE A 132 -5.44 -1.99 -8.90
CA ILE A 132 -4.53 -0.95 -8.38
C ILE A 132 -4.88 0.42 -8.97
N ALA A 133 -5.22 0.48 -10.27
CA ALA A 133 -5.64 1.73 -10.90
C ALA A 133 -6.95 2.29 -10.34
N ALA A 134 -7.92 1.41 -10.05
CA ALA A 134 -9.20 1.79 -9.44
C ALA A 134 -8.99 2.32 -8.01
N ILE A 135 -8.21 1.62 -7.19
CA ILE A 135 -7.86 2.03 -5.81
C ILE A 135 -7.26 3.44 -5.77
N HIS A 136 -6.38 3.78 -6.71
CA HIS A 136 -5.69 5.07 -6.73
C HIS A 136 -6.37 6.13 -7.61
N GLY A 137 -7.52 5.83 -8.23
CA GLY A 137 -8.24 6.76 -9.11
C GLY A 137 -7.39 7.25 -10.29
N VAL A 138 -6.58 6.36 -10.88
CA VAL A 138 -5.71 6.63 -12.03
C VAL A 138 -6.02 5.71 -13.20
N ARG A 139 -5.40 5.96 -14.35
CA ARG A 139 -5.50 5.07 -15.52
C ARG A 139 -4.64 3.81 -15.31
N VAL A 140 -5.08 2.67 -15.85
CA VAL A 140 -4.34 1.37 -15.80
C VAL A 140 -2.88 1.52 -16.24
N ARG A 141 -2.64 2.21 -17.37
CA ARG A 141 -1.27 2.49 -17.86
C ARG A 141 -0.41 3.21 -16.82
N ARG A 142 -0.99 4.09 -16.01
CA ARG A 142 -0.28 4.84 -14.97
C ARG A 142 0.07 3.94 -13.79
N ALA A 143 -0.88 3.12 -13.32
CA ALA A 143 -0.66 2.14 -12.25
C ALA A 143 0.45 1.16 -12.64
N ARG A 144 0.33 0.50 -13.81
CA ARG A 144 1.36 -0.38 -14.36
C ARG A 144 2.74 0.28 -14.40
N ALA A 145 2.80 1.52 -14.88
CA ALA A 145 4.06 2.25 -14.97
C ALA A 145 4.64 2.65 -13.60
N VAL A 146 3.80 2.91 -12.59
CA VAL A 146 4.26 3.15 -11.21
C VAL A 146 4.82 1.87 -10.62
N ARG A 147 4.06 0.77 -10.67
CA ARG A 147 4.47 -0.55 -10.20
C ARG A 147 5.78 -1.03 -10.83
N ALA A 148 5.89 -0.99 -12.16
CA ALA A 148 7.11 -1.40 -12.86
C ALA A 148 8.33 -0.55 -12.47
N ARG A 149 8.15 0.77 -12.32
CA ARG A 149 9.23 1.65 -11.82
C ARG A 149 9.60 1.35 -10.37
N ALA A 150 8.62 1.04 -9.54
CA ALA A 150 8.83 0.70 -8.14
C ALA A 150 9.64 -0.59 -8.01
N ALA A 151 9.31 -1.64 -8.78
CA ALA A 151 10.06 -2.91 -8.80
C ALA A 151 11.53 -2.69 -9.17
N VAL A 152 11.80 -1.99 -10.29
CA VAL A 152 13.17 -1.66 -10.70
C VAL A 152 13.91 -0.80 -9.67
N ARG A 153 13.19 0.11 -9.00
CA ARG A 153 13.80 0.95 -7.97
C ARG A 153 14.12 0.15 -6.71
N LEU A 154 13.27 -0.81 -6.34
CA LEU A 154 13.50 -1.72 -5.22
C LEU A 154 14.76 -2.55 -5.46
N GLU A 155 14.88 -3.22 -6.61
CA GLU A 155 16.03 -4.05 -6.98
C GLU A 155 17.34 -3.22 -6.95
N ARG A 156 17.29 -1.98 -7.45
CA ARG A 156 18.42 -1.05 -7.40
C ARG A 156 18.83 -0.68 -5.98
N LEU A 157 17.87 -0.32 -5.14
CA LEU A 157 18.15 0.05 -3.75
C LEU A 157 18.65 -1.14 -2.96
N PHE A 158 18.06 -2.32 -3.18
CA PHE A 158 18.50 -3.58 -2.59
C PHE A 158 19.95 -3.87 -2.93
N TRP A 159 20.29 -3.85 -4.22
CA TRP A 159 21.66 -4.05 -4.67
C TRP A 159 22.63 -3.04 -4.03
N ALA A 160 22.25 -1.75 -4.00
CA ALA A 160 23.08 -0.72 -3.39
C ALA A 160 23.31 -0.95 -1.90
N TYR A 161 22.28 -1.32 -1.15
CA TYR A 161 22.39 -1.59 0.28
C TYR A 161 23.20 -2.85 0.56
N ARG A 162 23.05 -3.90 -0.26
CA ARG A 162 23.90 -5.11 -0.21
C ARG A 162 25.37 -4.77 -0.54
N SER A 163 25.61 -3.83 -1.46
CA SER A 163 26.96 -3.41 -1.88
C SER A 163 27.77 -2.72 -0.76
N ALA A 164 27.11 -2.17 0.26
CA ALA A 164 27.77 -1.61 1.45
C ALA A 164 28.60 -2.66 2.21
N TRP A 165 28.29 -3.94 2.03
CA TRP A 165 28.97 -5.07 2.66
C TRP A 165 30.05 -5.73 1.77
N GLY A 166 30.56 -5.03 0.75
CA GLY A 166 31.80 -5.44 0.05
C GLY A 166 31.67 -5.86 -1.41
N HIS A 167 30.54 -5.61 -2.09
CA HIS A 167 30.32 -6.07 -3.46
C HIS A 167 30.29 -4.91 -4.46
N GLY A 168 31.24 -4.85 -5.41
CA GLY A 168 31.10 -4.14 -6.70
C GLY A 168 30.78 -2.63 -6.72
N ALA A 169 30.65 -1.96 -5.57
CA ALA A 169 30.31 -0.55 -5.47
C ALA A 169 31.51 0.36 -5.80
N CYS A 170 31.27 1.40 -6.59
CA CYS A 170 32.25 2.48 -6.76
C CYS A 170 32.37 3.34 -5.49
N ASP A 171 33.48 4.06 -5.34
CA ASP A 171 33.78 4.86 -4.13
C ASP A 171 32.70 5.89 -3.80
N ARG A 172 32.07 6.48 -4.82
CA ARG A 172 30.97 7.43 -4.62
C ARG A 172 29.75 6.79 -3.98
N LEU A 173 29.43 5.53 -4.31
CA LEU A 173 28.32 4.82 -3.69
C LEU A 173 28.66 4.44 -2.24
N ARG A 174 29.90 4.01 -1.99
CA ARG A 174 30.38 3.75 -0.63
C ARG A 174 30.30 5.00 0.25
N ALA A 175 30.72 6.15 -0.27
CA ALA A 175 30.62 7.43 0.43
C ALA A 175 29.17 7.83 0.74
N LEU A 176 28.21 7.51 -0.15
CA LEU A 176 26.78 7.76 0.11
C LEU A 176 26.19 6.83 1.17
N LEU A 177 26.83 5.71 1.46
CA LEU A 177 26.38 4.67 2.40
C LEU A 177 27.32 4.53 3.61
N ALA A 178 28.31 5.41 3.77
CA ALA A 178 29.35 5.28 4.80
C ALA A 178 28.77 5.26 6.22
N ASP A 179 27.75 6.10 6.46
CA ASP A 179 27.07 6.23 7.75
C ASP A 179 25.75 5.44 7.78
N TRP A 180 25.52 4.54 6.81
CA TRP A 180 24.28 3.79 6.76
C TRP A 180 24.24 2.72 7.85
N ASP A 181 23.37 2.91 8.83
CA ASP A 181 23.19 2.04 9.99
C ASP A 181 22.15 0.93 9.77
N GLY A 182 21.68 0.72 8.54
CA GLY A 182 20.56 -0.17 8.23
C GLY A 182 19.22 0.55 8.04
N THR A 183 19.15 1.86 8.32
CA THR A 183 17.93 2.67 8.14
C THR A 183 18.06 3.63 6.96
N VAL A 184 17.06 3.66 6.07
CA VAL A 184 17.01 4.67 4.99
C VAL A 184 15.57 5.17 4.81
N SER A 185 15.39 6.48 4.93
CA SER A 185 14.17 7.17 4.53
C SER A 185 14.12 7.41 3.01
N ALA A 186 12.95 7.70 2.45
CA ALA A 186 12.82 8.02 1.04
C ALA A 186 13.65 9.25 0.60
N VAL A 187 13.96 10.16 1.53
CA VAL A 187 14.78 11.36 1.31
C VAL A 187 16.25 10.97 1.10
N GLU A 188 16.80 10.14 1.99
CA GLU A 188 18.19 9.65 1.95
C GLU A 188 18.42 8.69 0.78
N ALA A 189 17.38 7.96 0.36
CA ALA A 189 17.42 7.11 -0.83
C ALA A 189 17.51 7.91 -2.14
N GLY A 190 17.23 9.21 -2.12
CA GLY A 190 17.23 10.08 -3.30
C GLY A 190 18.61 10.18 -3.98
N PRO A 191 19.68 10.57 -3.26
CA PRO A 191 21.06 10.52 -3.73
C PRO A 191 21.49 9.16 -4.29
N VAL A 192 21.24 8.07 -3.55
CA VAL A 192 21.58 6.69 -3.97
C VAL A 192 20.88 6.34 -5.28
N ALA A 193 19.55 6.50 -5.36
CA ALA A 193 18.79 6.22 -6.57
C ALA A 193 19.24 7.07 -7.77
N ARG A 194 19.68 8.33 -7.53
CA ARG A 194 20.21 9.20 -8.59
C ARG A 194 21.57 8.72 -9.10
N HIS A 195 22.42 8.27 -8.20
CA HIS A 195 23.72 7.70 -8.54
C HIS A 195 23.56 6.43 -9.40
N LEU A 196 22.73 5.48 -8.96
CA LEU A 196 22.50 4.22 -9.67
C LEU A 196 21.94 4.40 -11.09
N ARG A 197 21.24 5.51 -11.37
CA ARG A 197 20.78 5.84 -12.73
C ARG A 197 21.86 6.40 -13.65
N ARG A 198 22.97 6.90 -13.09
CA ARG A 198 23.99 7.65 -13.84
C ARG A 198 25.34 6.94 -13.89
N CYS A 199 25.65 6.08 -12.93
CA CYS A 199 26.93 5.38 -12.84
C CYS A 199 26.88 4.06 -13.60
N PRO A 200 27.63 3.88 -14.71
CA PRO A 200 27.62 2.64 -15.48
C PRO A 200 28.17 1.43 -14.70
N ALA A 201 29.15 1.64 -13.82
CA ALA A 201 29.71 0.59 -12.99
C ALA A 201 28.66 0.01 -12.03
N CYS A 202 27.98 0.88 -11.28
CA CYS A 202 26.92 0.46 -10.37
C CYS A 202 25.66 -0.04 -11.10
N ALA A 203 25.39 0.44 -12.32
CA ALA A 203 24.25 -0.05 -13.10
C ALA A 203 24.40 -1.51 -13.55
N ARG A 204 25.63 -1.99 -13.77
CA ARG A 204 25.90 -3.38 -14.16
C ARG A 204 25.60 -4.38 -13.03
N GLY A 205 25.89 -4.02 -11.79
CA GLY A 205 25.66 -4.93 -10.65
C GLY A 205 24.18 -5.19 -10.35
N VAL A 206 23.27 -4.29 -10.73
CA VAL A 206 21.82 -4.41 -10.47
C VAL A 206 21.20 -5.65 -11.14
N GLY A 207 21.75 -6.13 -12.26
CA GLY A 207 21.14 -7.17 -13.09
C GLY A 207 21.09 -8.57 -12.46
N GLU A 208 21.83 -8.81 -11.37
CA GLU A 208 21.91 -10.13 -10.72
C GLU A 208 20.77 -10.37 -9.70
N GLU A 209 20.03 -9.32 -9.32
CA GLU A 209 19.10 -9.32 -8.17
C GLU A 209 17.62 -9.32 -8.60
N SER A 210 17.24 -10.24 -9.50
CA SER A 210 15.85 -10.37 -9.94
C SER A 210 14.98 -11.02 -8.85
N GLY A 211 13.75 -10.52 -8.66
CA GLY A 211 12.79 -11.16 -7.74
C GLY A 211 12.85 -10.67 -6.28
N VAL A 212 13.66 -9.64 -5.98
CA VAL A 212 13.73 -9.00 -4.64
C VAL A 212 12.38 -8.51 -4.14
N HIS A 213 11.46 -8.18 -5.06
CA HIS A 213 10.09 -7.81 -4.72
C HIS A 213 9.29 -8.93 -4.02
N GLY A 214 9.73 -10.19 -4.05
CA GLY A 214 9.17 -11.24 -3.19
C GLY A 214 9.78 -11.27 -1.77
N LEU A 215 10.99 -10.75 -1.60
CA LEU A 215 11.74 -10.80 -0.33
C LEU A 215 11.36 -9.70 0.66
N TRP A 216 10.84 -8.56 0.18
CA TRP A 216 10.39 -7.49 1.09
C TRP A 216 9.02 -7.79 1.70
N SER A 217 8.19 -8.62 1.03
CA SER A 217 6.91 -9.07 1.57
C SER A 217 7.19 -10.06 2.71
N ALA A 218 7.12 -9.55 3.94
CA ALA A 218 7.15 -10.38 5.14
C ALA A 218 5.96 -11.35 5.16
N GLU A 219 5.98 -12.31 6.09
CA GLU A 219 4.79 -13.12 6.36
C GLU A 219 3.56 -12.23 6.63
N PRO A 220 2.37 -12.61 6.12
CA PRO A 220 1.13 -11.87 6.32
C PRO A 220 0.82 -11.75 7.81
N GLU A 221 0.51 -10.53 8.25
CA GLU A 221 0.08 -10.25 9.62
C GLU A 221 -1.39 -10.64 9.73
N ARG A 222 -1.69 -11.55 10.64
CA ARG A 222 -3.07 -12.04 10.82
C ARG A 222 -3.76 -11.25 11.91
N ALA A 223 -5.08 -11.11 11.75
CA ALA A 223 -5.90 -10.58 12.82
C ALA A 223 -5.74 -11.44 14.10
N PRO A 224 -5.63 -10.82 15.29
CA PRO A 224 -5.53 -11.56 16.55
C PRO A 224 -6.69 -12.55 16.75
N GLY A 225 -6.45 -13.63 17.50
CA GLY A 225 -7.48 -14.60 17.85
C GLY A 225 -8.70 -13.92 18.52
N GLY A 226 -9.91 -14.33 18.12
CA GLY A 226 -11.17 -13.75 18.64
C GLY A 226 -11.59 -12.41 18.02
N TYR A 227 -10.71 -11.78 17.24
CA TYR A 227 -10.96 -10.49 16.59
C TYR A 227 -12.22 -10.50 15.71
N ARG A 228 -12.46 -11.59 14.98
CA ARG A 228 -13.67 -11.80 14.16
C ARG A 228 -14.97 -11.59 14.95
N ALA A 229 -15.09 -12.21 16.12
CA ALA A 229 -16.35 -12.20 16.89
C ALA A 229 -16.64 -10.80 17.45
N ILE A 230 -15.60 -10.14 17.96
CA ILE A 230 -15.68 -8.76 18.48
C ILE A 230 -16.07 -7.81 17.34
N LEU A 231 -15.32 -7.85 16.22
CA LEU A 231 -15.53 -6.96 15.10
C LEU A 231 -16.92 -7.12 14.49
N LEU A 232 -17.37 -8.35 14.24
CA LEU A 232 -18.68 -8.58 13.64
C LEU A 232 -19.82 -8.12 14.55
N THR A 233 -19.67 -8.27 15.88
CA THR A 233 -20.64 -7.74 16.84
C THR A 233 -20.70 -6.22 16.77
N GLU A 234 -19.53 -5.56 16.83
CA GLU A 234 -19.47 -4.10 16.69
C GLU A 234 -20.06 -3.62 15.37
N VAL A 235 -19.66 -4.22 14.24
CA VAL A 235 -20.17 -3.82 12.92
C VAL A 235 -21.68 -4.03 12.84
N ARG A 236 -22.23 -5.10 13.42
CA ARG A 236 -23.69 -5.31 13.47
C ARG A 236 -24.40 -4.18 14.22
N ASP A 237 -23.86 -3.78 15.36
CA ASP A 237 -24.47 -2.74 16.19
C ASP A 237 -24.36 -1.38 15.50
N TRP A 238 -23.20 -1.09 14.90
CA TRP A 238 -22.98 0.10 14.09
C TRP A 238 -23.88 0.13 12.85
N THR A 239 -24.02 -0.96 12.10
CA THR A 239 -24.88 -0.98 10.90
C THR A 239 -26.36 -0.77 11.22
N ARG A 240 -26.81 -1.12 12.43
CA ARG A 240 -28.19 -0.87 12.91
C ARG A 240 -28.39 0.54 13.46
N ALA A 241 -27.39 1.08 14.16
CA ALA A 241 -27.50 2.36 14.87
C ALA A 241 -26.97 3.56 14.08
N ALA A 242 -26.08 3.35 13.11
CA ALA A 242 -25.39 4.43 12.41
C ALA A 242 -26.35 5.24 11.55
N ARG A 243 -26.29 6.57 11.73
CA ARG A 243 -27.00 7.51 10.87
C ARG A 243 -26.25 7.68 9.56
N GLN A 244 -26.99 7.89 8.47
CA GLN A 244 -26.43 8.12 7.14
C GLN A 244 -25.38 9.24 7.11
N GLU A 245 -25.57 10.29 7.92
CA GLU A 245 -24.61 11.40 8.06
C GLU A 245 -23.27 10.97 8.65
N GLU A 246 -23.27 10.06 9.62
CA GLU A 246 -22.04 9.57 10.24
C GLU A 246 -21.27 8.66 9.28
N ILE A 247 -21.99 7.79 8.56
CA ILE A 247 -21.41 6.96 7.51
C ILE A 247 -20.81 7.85 6.42
N ALA A 248 -21.52 8.88 5.97
CA ALA A 248 -21.02 9.85 4.99
C ALA A 248 -19.76 10.59 5.48
N ARG A 249 -19.77 11.05 6.74
CA ARG A 249 -18.61 11.72 7.35
C ARG A 249 -17.38 10.83 7.38
N ARG A 250 -17.54 9.53 7.71
CA ARG A 250 -16.43 8.56 7.75
C ARG A 250 -15.96 8.17 6.35
N ALA A 251 -16.89 7.93 5.43
CA ALA A 251 -16.60 7.43 4.08
C ALA A 251 -15.92 8.48 3.18
N GLY A 252 -16.20 9.76 3.41
CA GLY A 252 -15.75 10.83 2.54
C GLY A 252 -16.48 10.83 1.19
N ARG A 253 -15.85 11.37 0.15
CA ARG A 253 -16.46 11.50 -1.18
C ARG A 253 -16.22 10.26 -2.04
N PHE A 254 -17.23 9.85 -2.78
CA PHE A 254 -17.19 8.77 -3.76
C PHE A 254 -17.26 9.35 -5.18
N ASP A 255 -16.64 8.68 -6.14
CA ASP A 255 -16.69 9.05 -7.54
C ASP A 255 -17.88 8.40 -8.27
N ARG A 256 -18.01 8.66 -9.58
CA ARG A 256 -19.14 8.15 -10.38
C ARG A 256 -19.13 6.63 -10.57
N ALA A 257 -18.01 5.95 -10.33
CA ALA A 257 -17.92 4.50 -10.37
C ALA A 257 -18.20 3.86 -8.99
N GLY A 258 -18.50 4.70 -7.99
CA GLY A 258 -18.69 4.29 -6.61
C GLY A 258 -17.39 4.10 -5.84
N PHE A 259 -16.23 4.53 -6.35
CA PHE A 259 -14.97 4.41 -5.62
C PHE A 259 -14.74 5.60 -4.68
N PRO A 260 -14.22 5.38 -3.45
CA PRO A 260 -13.84 6.50 -2.60
C PRO A 260 -12.73 7.31 -3.29
N VAL A 261 -12.88 8.64 -3.32
CA VAL A 261 -11.91 9.54 -3.95
C VAL A 261 -10.60 9.48 -3.16
N PRO A 262 -9.46 9.13 -3.78
CA PRO A 262 -8.19 8.98 -3.07
C PRO A 262 -7.74 10.30 -2.43
N LEU A 263 -7.39 10.26 -1.14
CA LEU A 263 -6.96 11.45 -0.40
C LEU A 263 -5.61 12.01 -0.88
N ASP A 264 -4.73 11.13 -1.35
CA ASP A 264 -3.40 11.45 -1.87
C ASP A 264 -3.38 11.64 -3.40
N ARG A 265 -4.52 11.88 -4.05
CA ARG A 265 -4.63 11.97 -5.53
C ARG A 265 -3.59 12.88 -6.20
N ARG A 266 -3.09 13.91 -5.49
CA ARG A 266 -2.02 14.81 -5.98
C ARG A 266 -0.66 14.10 -6.09
N SER A 267 -0.35 13.16 -5.20
CA SER A 267 0.91 12.39 -5.20
C SER A 267 1.08 11.54 -6.48
N TRP A 268 -0.06 11.11 -7.05
CA TRP A 268 -0.18 10.31 -8.26
C TRP A 268 -0.11 11.10 -9.56
N ARG A 269 -0.56 12.36 -9.54
CA ARG A 269 -0.59 13.27 -10.71
C ARG A 269 0.80 13.70 -11.19
N GLY A 270 1.86 13.38 -10.45
CA GLY A 270 3.24 13.79 -10.76
C GLY A 270 3.47 15.28 -10.51
N ARG A 271 4.73 15.69 -10.36
CA ARG A 271 5.07 17.13 -10.29
C ARG A 271 4.51 17.80 -11.56
N PRO A 272 3.79 18.93 -11.46
CA PRO A 272 3.47 19.71 -12.63
C PRO A 272 4.76 19.97 -13.39
N ARG A 273 4.77 19.75 -14.71
CA ARG A 273 5.88 20.23 -15.55
C ARG A 273 6.02 21.72 -15.24
N ARG A 274 7.15 22.13 -14.64
CA ARG A 274 7.52 23.55 -14.59
C ARG A 274 7.45 24.00 -16.04
N ARG A 275 6.47 24.83 -16.39
CA ARG A 275 6.50 25.55 -17.65
C ARG A 275 7.85 26.29 -17.60
N ARG A 276 8.74 25.99 -18.55
CA ARG A 276 9.91 26.85 -18.75
C ARG A 276 9.34 28.25 -18.91
N ALA A 277 9.71 29.18 -18.04
CA ALA A 277 9.49 30.58 -18.33
C ALA A 277 10.15 30.80 -19.70
N ALA A 278 9.34 31.19 -20.68
CA ALA A 278 9.85 31.63 -21.96
C ALA A 278 10.44 33.02 -21.69
N GLN A 279 11.77 33.08 -21.85
CA GLN A 279 12.64 34.25 -22.02
C GLN A 279 12.60 35.29 -20.90
#